data_AF-A0A0F6MV55-F1
#
_entry.id   AF-A0A0F6MV55-F1
#
_cell.length_a   1.000
_cell.length_b   1.000
_cell.length_c   1.000
_cell.angle_alpha   90.00
_cell.angle_beta   90.00
_cell.angle_gamma   90.00
#
_symmetry.space_group_name_H-M   'P 1'
#
loop_
_entity.id
_entity.type
_entity.pdbx_description
1 polymer ?
#
loop_
_entity_poly.entity_id
_entity_poly.type
_entity_poly.pdbx_seq_one_letter_code
_entity_poly.pdbx_strand_id
1 'polypeptide(L)'
;MHIHVITAIVLLACATLNSADENCRKEGEFCDKTIFNRCCDNLVCDLQSIGNGKCVKYLDEGRLCAKDAECCSGRCHLLKCVPKEDSTTTPSHSTTH
;
A
#
# COMPACT_ATOMS: atom_id res chain seq x y z
N MET A 1 -34.95 -19.39 28.63
CA MET A 1 -35.27 -18.56 27.45
C MET A 1 -34.48 -17.25 27.39
N HIS A 2 -34.35 -16.49 28.48
CA HIS A 2 -33.61 -15.21 28.46
C HIS A 2 -32.10 -15.32 28.19
N ILE A 3 -31.43 -16.36 28.69
CA ILE A 3 -29.97 -16.53 28.52
C ILE A 3 -29.59 -16.72 27.05
N HIS A 4 -30.28 -17.60 26.32
CA HIS A 4 -30.04 -17.80 24.89
C HIS A 4 -30.31 -16.56 24.05
N VAL A 5 -31.30 -15.75 24.45
CA VAL A 5 -31.62 -14.47 23.80
C VAL A 5 -30.48 -13.47 24.03
N ILE A 6 -29.94 -13.37 25.24
CA ILE A 6 -28.79 -12.51 25.54
C ILE A 6 -27.55 -12.97 24.76
N THR A 7 -27.27 -14.27 24.71
CA THR A 7 -26.15 -14.82 23.92
C THR A 7 -26.28 -14.50 22.43
N ALA A 8 -27.49 -14.63 21.87
CA ALA A 8 -27.75 -14.30 20.48
C ALA A 8 -27.56 -12.79 20.19
N ILE A 9 -28.03 -11.92 21.09
CA ILE A 9 -27.89 -10.46 20.95
C ILE A 9 -26.42 -10.04 21.03
N VAL A 10 -25.64 -10.62 21.95
CA VAL A 10 -24.20 -10.34 22.08
C VAL A 10 -23.43 -10.83 20.85
N LEU A 11 -23.76 -12.01 20.31
CA LEU A 11 -23.16 -12.51 19.07
C LEU A 11 -23.48 -11.61 17.86
N LEU A 12 -24.74 -11.18 17.72
CA LEU A 12 -25.15 -10.25 16.68
C LEU A 12 -24.45 -8.89 16.81
N ALA A 13 -24.33 -8.37 18.03
CA ALA A 13 -23.61 -7.11 18.27
C ALA A 13 -22.11 -7.25 17.95
N CYS A 14 -21.45 -8.33 18.38
CA CYS A 14 -20.04 -8.60 18.07
C CYS A 14 -19.78 -8.75 16.57
N ALA A 15 -20.72 -9.31 15.79
CA ALA A 15 -20.60 -9.39 14.34
C ALA A 15 -20.70 -8.02 13.64
N THR A 16 -21.30 -7.03 14.30
CA THR A 16 -21.43 -5.65 13.78
C THR A 16 -20.36 -4.69 14.29
N LEU A 17 -19.59 -5.08 15.31
CA LEU A 17 -18.49 -4.29 15.88
C LEU A 17 -17.16 -4.55 15.16
N ASN A 18 -17.19 -4.83 13.85
CA ASN A 18 -16.03 -4.63 12.99
C ASN A 18 -16.08 -3.20 12.46
N SER A 19 -15.88 -2.25 13.36
CA SER A 19 -15.57 -0.87 12.99
C SER A 19 -14.05 -0.75 12.99
N ALA A 20 -13.40 -1.31 11.99
CA ALA A 20 -12.13 -0.75 11.57
C ALA A 20 -12.47 0.45 10.68
N ASP A 21 -11.59 1.44 10.65
CA ASP A 21 -11.64 2.53 9.69
C ASP A 21 -11.41 1.94 8.28
N GLU A 22 -12.48 1.45 7.63
CA GLU A 22 -12.46 0.57 6.44
C GLU A 22 -12.06 1.29 5.13
N ASN A 23 -11.28 2.38 5.18
CA ASN A 23 -10.96 3.14 3.96
C ASN A 23 -9.47 3.14 3.60
N CYS A 24 -8.73 2.16 4.10
CA CYS A 24 -7.41 1.88 3.55
C CYS A 24 -7.53 0.95 2.32
N ARG A 25 -6.53 1.02 1.44
CA ARG A 25 -6.49 0.34 0.15
C ARG A 25 -5.57 -0.89 0.23
N LYS A 26 -6.10 -2.03 -0.20
CA LYS A 26 -5.38 -3.31 -0.25
C LYS A 26 -4.34 -3.31 -1.36
N GLU A 27 -3.46 -4.30 -1.36
CA GLU A 27 -2.48 -4.50 -2.43
C GLU A 27 -3.17 -4.56 -3.81
N GLY A 28 -2.66 -3.78 -4.76
CA GLY A 28 -3.21 -3.63 -6.11
C GLY A 28 -4.36 -2.61 -6.24
N GLU A 29 -4.96 -2.15 -5.15
CA GLU A 29 -6.02 -1.14 -5.18
C GLU A 29 -5.47 0.26 -5.46
N PHE A 30 -6.36 1.11 -5.99
CA PHE A 30 -6.03 2.49 -6.33
C PHE A 30 -5.66 3.30 -5.09
N CYS A 31 -4.57 4.04 -5.19
CA CYS A 31 -4.20 5.06 -4.23
C CYS A 31 -3.86 6.36 -4.97
N ASP A 32 -4.30 7.47 -4.40
CA ASP A 32 -3.72 8.78 -4.64
C ASP A 32 -3.16 9.22 -3.29
N LYS A 33 -2.00 9.88 -3.28
CA LYS A 33 -1.24 10.29 -2.07
C LYS A 33 -2.01 11.19 -1.07
N THR A 34 -3.32 11.30 -1.18
CA THR A 34 -4.21 11.93 -0.22
C THR A 34 -4.55 10.99 0.94
N ILE A 35 -5.13 11.58 1.99
CA ILE A 35 -5.53 10.88 3.21
C ILE A 35 -6.74 9.95 2.95
N PHE A 36 -7.49 10.17 1.87
CA PHE A 36 -8.72 9.44 1.54
C PHE A 36 -8.49 8.07 0.89
N ASN A 37 -7.33 7.85 0.27
CA ASN A 37 -6.99 6.61 -0.43
C ASN A 37 -5.62 6.09 0.00
N ARG A 38 -5.40 6.01 1.32
CA ARG A 38 -4.15 5.50 1.91
C ARG A 38 -4.08 3.98 1.80
N CYS A 39 -2.90 3.42 1.55
CA CYS A 39 -2.70 1.96 1.59
C CYS A 39 -2.74 1.41 3.03
N CYS A 40 -3.24 0.18 3.19
CA CYS A 40 -3.29 -0.50 4.49
C CYS A 40 -1.89 -0.94 4.96
N ASP A 41 -1.68 -0.99 6.27
CA ASP A 41 -0.49 -1.58 6.90
C ASP A 41 0.85 -0.98 6.40
N ASN A 42 1.74 -1.84 5.90
CA ASN A 42 3.07 -1.52 5.37
C ASN A 42 3.06 -1.38 3.84
N LEU A 43 1.89 -1.26 3.22
CA LEU A 43 1.81 -1.04 1.78
C LEU A 43 2.16 0.40 1.45
N VAL A 44 2.85 0.55 0.33
CA VAL A 44 3.33 1.81 -0.22
C VAL A 44 2.46 2.20 -1.40
N CYS A 45 2.10 3.49 -1.48
CA CYS A 45 1.40 4.00 -2.64
C CYS A 45 2.37 4.28 -3.79
N ASP A 46 2.37 3.39 -4.78
CA ASP A 46 3.15 3.50 -5.98
C ASP A 46 2.47 4.44 -7.00
N LEU A 47 2.85 5.71 -6.97
CA LEU A 47 2.34 6.72 -7.89
C LEU A 47 2.95 6.54 -9.28
N GLN A 48 2.13 6.12 -10.24
CA GLN A 48 2.50 6.05 -11.65
C GLN A 48 2.40 7.44 -12.31
N SER A 49 1.42 8.23 -11.86
CA SER A 49 1.12 9.57 -12.36
C SER A 49 0.62 10.47 -11.22
N ILE A 50 0.52 11.78 -11.45
CA ILE A 50 -0.03 12.72 -10.46
C ILE A 50 -1.46 12.30 -10.10
N GLY A 51 -1.68 11.94 -8.83
CA GLY A 51 -2.99 11.52 -8.34
C GLY A 51 -3.45 10.14 -8.82
N ASN A 52 -2.56 9.32 -9.41
CA ASN A 52 -2.90 7.95 -9.79
C ASN A 52 -1.76 6.99 -9.44
N GLY A 53 -2.06 6.05 -8.55
CA GLY A 53 -1.14 5.02 -8.11
C GLY A 53 -1.86 3.77 -7.64
N LYS A 54 -1.05 2.80 -7.22
CA LYS A 54 -1.54 1.53 -6.65
C LYS A 54 -0.79 1.19 -5.37
N CYS A 55 -1.47 0.53 -4.45
CA CYS A 55 -0.81 0.02 -3.25
C CYS A 55 0.01 -1.23 -3.57
N VAL A 56 1.30 -1.19 -3.25
CA VAL A 56 2.24 -2.30 -3.45
C VAL A 56 3.03 -2.54 -2.18
N LYS A 57 3.60 -3.73 -2.01
CA LYS A 57 4.48 -4.00 -0.86
C LYS A 57 5.79 -3.22 -0.94
N TYR A 58 6.33 -3.10 -2.14
CA TYR A 58 7.60 -2.47 -2.41
C TYR A 58 7.56 -1.74 -3.75
N LEU A 59 8.35 -0.69 -3.85
CA LEU A 59 8.55 0.12 -5.03
C LEU A 59 9.71 -0.43 -5.87
N ASP A 60 9.46 -0.53 -7.17
CA ASP A 60 10.47 -0.85 -8.17
C ASP A 60 11.50 0.29 -8.36
N GLU A 61 12.57 0.00 -9.09
CA GLU A 61 13.58 0.98 -9.44
C GLU A 61 13.00 2.17 -10.22
N GLY A 62 13.50 3.37 -9.95
CA GLY A 62 13.04 4.63 -10.56
C GLY A 62 11.72 5.16 -10.02
N ARG A 63 10.99 4.40 -9.19
CA ARG A 63 9.75 4.83 -8.55
C ARG A 63 10.00 5.83 -7.43
N LEU A 64 9.02 6.71 -7.20
CA LEU A 64 9.13 7.76 -6.20
C LEU A 64 9.01 7.20 -4.78
N CYS A 65 10.08 7.29 -4.01
CA CYS A 65 10.15 6.80 -2.64
C CYS A 65 10.29 7.95 -1.63
N ALA A 66 9.88 7.69 -0.39
CA ALA A 66 10.10 8.59 0.74
C ALA A 66 11.07 8.01 1.78
N LYS A 67 11.15 6.68 1.85
CA LYS A 67 12.05 5.95 2.76
C LYS A 67 12.69 4.79 2.02
N ASP A 68 13.88 4.39 2.46
CA ASP A 68 14.65 3.29 1.88
C ASP A 68 13.91 1.95 1.94
N ALA A 69 13.20 1.68 3.04
CA ALA A 69 12.44 0.44 3.26
C ALA A 69 11.27 0.25 2.28
N GLU A 70 10.85 1.31 1.60
CA GLU A 70 9.77 1.26 0.61
C GLU A 70 10.25 0.66 -0.70
N CYS A 71 11.57 0.69 -0.97
CA CYS A 71 12.15 0.20 -2.21
C CYS A 71 12.55 -1.27 -2.09
N CYS A 72 12.35 -2.07 -3.15
CA CYS A 72 12.84 -3.45 -3.23
C CYS A 72 14.35 -3.55 -2.97
N SER A 73 15.11 -2.56 -3.41
CA SER A 73 16.56 -2.46 -3.22
C SER A 73 16.97 -2.07 -1.79
N GLY A 74 16.01 -1.58 -0.99
CA GLY A 74 16.26 -0.98 0.32
C GLY A 74 17.02 0.35 0.23
N ARG A 75 16.92 1.08 -0.89
CA ARG A 75 17.59 2.37 -1.10
C ARG A 75 16.70 3.39 -1.81
N CYS A 76 16.46 4.50 -1.14
CA CYS A 76 15.76 5.67 -1.64
C CYS A 76 16.73 6.85 -1.77
N HIS A 77 17.18 7.14 -3.00
CA HIS A 77 18.12 8.22 -3.26
C HIS A 77 17.51 9.23 -4.23
N LEU A 78 17.65 10.53 -3.92
CA LEU A 78 17.05 11.61 -4.72
C LEU A 78 15.53 11.40 -4.98
N LEU A 79 14.79 10.97 -3.95
CA LEU A 79 13.36 10.65 -4.01
C LEU A 79 13.01 9.51 -4.99
N LYS A 80 13.98 8.69 -5.41
CA LYS A 80 13.77 7.55 -6.30
C LYS A 80 14.41 6.28 -5.75
N CYS A 81 13.76 5.16 -5.97
CA CYS A 81 14.36 3.87 -5.69
C CYS A 81 15.53 3.64 -6.66
N VAL A 82 16.70 3.34 -6.11
CA VAL A 82 17.90 3.04 -6.88
C VAL A 82 18.28 1.57 -6.74
N PRO A 83 18.90 0.94 -7.74
CA PRO A 83 19.37 -0.43 -7.63
C PRO A 83 20.32 -0.62 -6.45
N LYS A 84 20.33 -1.83 -5.89
CA LYS A 84 21.35 -2.22 -4.91
C LYS A 84 22.69 -2.31 -5.65
N GLU A 85 23.76 -1.76 -5.10
CA GLU A 85 25.10 -1.92 -5.66
C GLU A 85 25.55 -3.38 -5.50
N ASP A 86 25.16 -4.23 -6.46
CA ASP A 86 25.85 -5.48 -6.78
C ASP A 86 25.50 -5.88 -8.23
N SER A 87 26.50 -5.77 -9.12
CA SER A 87 26.70 -6.56 -10.34
C SER A 87 25.60 -6.64 -11.42
N THR A 88 25.82 -5.92 -12.52
CA THR A 88 25.69 -6.42 -13.91
C THR A 88 24.29 -6.79 -14.45
N THR A 89 23.80 -5.93 -15.37
CA THR A 89 22.91 -6.22 -16.56
C THR A 89 21.47 -5.66 -16.51
N THR A 90 21.28 -4.53 -17.20
CA THR A 90 20.14 -4.05 -18.05
C THR A 90 18.98 -5.07 -18.27
N PRO A 91 17.66 -4.72 -18.25
CA PRO A 91 16.97 -3.73 -19.12
C PRO A 91 15.82 -2.97 -18.39
N SER A 92 14.98 -2.06 -18.90
CA SER A 92 14.50 -1.73 -20.23
C SER A 92 13.80 -0.36 -20.19
N HIS A 93 14.12 0.49 -21.18
CA HIS A 93 13.25 1.42 -21.90
C HIS A 93 11.78 1.60 -21.43
N SER A 94 11.34 2.85 -21.24
CA SER A 94 10.12 3.35 -21.91
C SER A 94 10.11 4.88 -21.97
N THR A 95 10.50 5.35 -23.15
CA THR A 95 10.22 6.64 -23.77
C THR A 95 8.71 6.86 -23.93
N THR A 96 8.22 8.10 -23.79
CA THR A 96 7.08 8.75 -24.50
C THR A 96 6.94 10.14 -23.84
N HIS A 97 6.95 11.31 -24.48
CA HIS A 97 6.57 11.74 -25.84
C HIS A 97 7.38 12.98 -26.27
#